data_AF-A0A0P0RJX6-F1
#
_entry.id   AF-A0A0P0RJX6-F1
#
_cell.length_a   1.000
_cell.length_b   1.000
_cell.length_c   1.000
_cell.angle_alpha   90.00
_cell.angle_beta   90.00
_cell.angle_gamma   90.00
#
_symmetry.space_group_name_H-M   'P 1'
#
loop_
_entity.id
_entity.type
_entity.pdbx_description
1 polymer ?
#
loop_
_entity_poly.entity_id
_entity_poly.type
_entity_poly.pdbx_seq_one_letter_code
_entity_poly.pdbx_strand_id
1 'polypeptide(L)'
;MEFEALSSSELAAYLRGVPSVYALLNEPGELDIAEVGDGNLNYVYFVSNARTPEKSVVVKQAPPFLRLVGKTWPLTRHRMIREVAALRRFGELCPQHVPRVYHADTELYLMVMQRLSSHAILRQKLMEGHVYPKLTDHLSTYLAHTLFYGSDLFLAPEVKKQAVGAAINTELCKITEDLVFTFPFEDHPSNVYSNAFPKQMIERTWRTPALRVAVAEMKWSFMNDTETLVHGDLHTGSIMVNENETYVIDPEFAFYGPMGFDVGAVLANLLLAYFSRDWHDRRTAQRSDDYREWLLGQITGIWTEFANKFTLLWREHERRRKSHFIGDDPGGHCAEAYRARFMQRLLANSLGFAGCKMIRRIVGMAKVADITSISDDAIRAAVEVKCVQFAERLLIGRQAFGSIEEVVELARDVQDREHRLQ
;
A
#
# COMPACT_ATOMS: atom_id res chain seq x y z
N MET A 1 -3.28 -30.98 15.58
CA MET A 1 -1.91 -30.95 15.04
C MET A 1 -1.40 -29.52 15.13
N GLU A 2 -0.17 -29.32 15.61
CA GLU A 2 0.49 -28.03 15.45
C GLU A 2 0.64 -27.72 13.96
N PHE A 3 0.53 -26.45 13.58
CA PHE A 3 0.78 -26.05 12.20
C PHE A 3 2.27 -26.19 11.88
N GLU A 4 2.57 -26.93 10.82
CA GLU A 4 3.89 -26.99 10.21
C GLU A 4 3.81 -26.44 8.78
N ALA A 5 4.77 -25.60 8.43
CA ALA A 5 4.89 -25.09 7.06
C ALA A 5 5.34 -26.25 6.16
N LEU A 6 4.84 -26.27 4.91
CA LEU A 6 5.24 -27.32 3.97
C LEU A 6 6.75 -27.29 3.74
N SER A 7 7.39 -28.44 3.87
CA SER A 7 8.76 -28.64 3.42
C SER A 7 8.84 -28.59 1.89
N SER A 8 10.04 -28.38 1.33
CA SER A 8 10.24 -28.38 -0.12
C SER A 8 9.79 -29.70 -0.78
N SER A 9 9.98 -30.84 -0.12
CA SER A 9 9.55 -32.15 -0.65
C SER A 9 8.03 -32.30 -0.63
N GLU A 10 7.37 -31.91 0.46
CA GLU A 10 5.90 -31.94 0.56
C GLU A 10 5.26 -30.97 -0.43
N LEU A 11 5.80 -29.77 -0.57
CA LEU A 11 5.30 -28.79 -1.54
C LEU A 11 5.49 -29.29 -2.97
N ALA A 12 6.63 -29.89 -3.30
CA ALA A 12 6.84 -30.49 -4.62
C ALA A 12 5.84 -31.62 -4.90
N ALA A 13 5.58 -32.50 -3.93
CA ALA A 13 4.58 -33.56 -4.05
C ALA A 13 3.17 -33.00 -4.25
N TYR A 14 2.79 -31.99 -3.46
CA TYR A 14 1.52 -31.29 -3.58
C TYR A 14 1.34 -30.66 -4.97
N LEU A 15 2.32 -29.91 -5.47
CA LEU A 15 2.21 -29.22 -6.76
C LEU A 15 2.12 -30.19 -7.95
N ARG A 16 2.78 -31.35 -7.89
CA ARG A 16 2.60 -32.43 -8.88
C ARG A 16 1.18 -32.99 -8.87
N GLY A 17 0.51 -32.95 -7.73
CA GLY A 17 -0.90 -33.33 -7.57
C GLY A 17 -1.90 -32.32 -8.10
N VAL A 18 -1.46 -31.12 -8.54
CA VAL A 18 -2.31 -30.07 -9.13
C VAL A 18 -2.00 -29.94 -10.63
N PRO A 19 -2.72 -30.64 -11.52
CA PRO A 19 -2.33 -30.77 -12.94
C PRO A 19 -2.16 -29.43 -13.67
N SER A 20 -3.04 -28.45 -13.41
CA SER A 20 -2.97 -27.13 -14.03
C SER A 20 -1.69 -26.36 -13.65
N VAL A 21 -1.22 -26.51 -12.42
CA VAL A 21 0.01 -25.88 -11.94
C VAL A 21 1.24 -26.65 -12.41
N TYR A 22 1.18 -27.98 -12.41
CA TYR A 22 2.32 -28.78 -12.85
C TYR A 22 2.61 -28.60 -14.34
N ALA A 23 1.58 -28.46 -15.17
CA ALA A 23 1.71 -28.07 -16.57
C ALA A 23 2.39 -26.71 -16.75
N LEU A 24 2.10 -25.71 -15.90
CA LEU A 24 2.78 -24.39 -15.94
C LEU A 24 4.28 -24.50 -15.61
N LEU A 25 4.65 -25.50 -14.82
CA LEU A 25 6.02 -25.84 -14.45
C LEU A 25 6.68 -26.81 -15.44
N ASN A 26 6.10 -27.01 -16.64
CA ASN A 26 6.66 -27.80 -17.73
C ASN A 26 6.94 -29.27 -17.34
N GLU A 27 5.86 -29.99 -17.04
CA GLU A 27 5.89 -31.41 -16.71
C GLU A 27 6.45 -32.31 -17.84
N PRO A 28 7.08 -33.45 -17.51
CA PRO A 28 7.56 -33.85 -16.18
C PRO A 28 8.91 -33.19 -15.85
N GLY A 29 9.05 -32.72 -14.62
CA GLY A 29 10.28 -32.08 -14.14
C GLY A 29 10.50 -32.19 -12.64
N GLU A 30 11.77 -32.16 -12.26
CA GLU A 30 12.19 -31.90 -10.88
C GLU A 30 11.98 -30.42 -10.56
N LEU A 31 11.56 -30.13 -9.33
CA LEU A 31 11.20 -28.79 -8.90
C LEU A 31 12.24 -28.29 -7.89
N ASP A 32 12.83 -27.14 -8.17
CA ASP A 32 13.65 -26.40 -7.23
C ASP A 32 12.75 -25.48 -6.43
N ILE A 33 12.79 -25.63 -5.10
CA ILE A 33 11.92 -24.90 -4.17
C ILE A 33 12.77 -24.24 -3.09
N ALA A 34 12.66 -22.91 -2.99
CA ALA A 34 13.30 -22.11 -1.96
C ALA A 34 12.25 -21.26 -1.22
N GLU A 35 12.25 -21.30 0.11
CA GLU A 35 11.53 -20.31 0.92
C GLU A 35 12.34 -19.01 0.93
N VAL A 36 11.67 -17.91 0.58
CA VAL A 36 12.31 -16.60 0.32
C VAL A 36 11.58 -15.47 1.03
N GLY A 37 10.57 -15.78 1.85
CA GLY A 37 9.77 -14.76 2.51
C GLY A 37 10.56 -14.04 3.60
N ASP A 38 10.86 -12.77 3.35
CA ASP A 38 11.21 -11.77 4.39
C ASP A 38 9.95 -11.09 4.97
N GLY A 39 8.76 -11.49 4.48
CA GLY A 39 7.48 -10.88 4.80
C GLY A 39 7.00 -11.12 6.23
N ASN A 40 6.21 -10.16 6.72
CA ASN A 40 5.76 -10.11 8.11
C ASN A 40 4.64 -11.12 8.46
N LEU A 41 3.92 -11.67 7.46
CA LEU A 41 2.68 -12.44 7.70
C LEU A 41 2.70 -13.89 7.20
N ASN A 42 3.32 -14.18 6.05
CA ASN A 42 3.13 -15.45 5.33
C ASN A 42 4.48 -16.11 4.94
N TYR A 43 4.46 -17.42 4.69
CA TYR A 43 5.57 -18.12 4.05
C TYR A 43 5.47 -17.94 2.53
N VAL A 44 6.59 -17.68 1.87
CA VAL A 44 6.66 -17.46 0.43
C VAL A 44 7.72 -18.36 -0.16
N TYR A 45 7.33 -19.19 -1.12
CA TYR A 45 8.20 -20.13 -1.79
C TYR A 45 8.33 -19.75 -3.27
N PHE A 46 9.57 -19.66 -3.75
CA PHE A 46 9.85 -19.67 -5.18
C PHE A 46 9.96 -21.12 -5.63
N VAL A 47 9.16 -21.46 -6.64
CA VAL A 47 9.15 -22.80 -7.24
C VAL A 47 9.49 -22.65 -8.71
N SER A 48 10.50 -23.36 -9.18
CA SER A 48 10.91 -23.40 -10.58
C SER A 48 11.19 -24.83 -11.03
N ASN A 49 11.03 -25.09 -12.32
CA ASN A 49 11.52 -26.32 -12.90
C ASN A 49 13.06 -26.32 -12.96
N ALA A 50 13.71 -27.37 -12.46
CA ALA A 50 15.17 -27.45 -12.35
C ALA A 50 15.90 -27.38 -13.71
N ARG A 51 15.24 -27.77 -14.80
CA ARG A 51 15.79 -27.71 -16.17
C ARG A 51 15.36 -26.48 -16.95
N THR A 52 14.24 -25.87 -16.58
CA THR A 52 13.65 -24.69 -17.23
C THR A 52 13.28 -23.65 -16.18
N PRO A 53 14.26 -22.96 -15.54
CA PRO A 53 14.00 -22.11 -14.38
C PRO A 53 13.05 -20.93 -14.64
N GLU A 54 12.87 -20.54 -15.91
CA GLU A 54 11.89 -19.55 -16.34
C GLU A 54 10.44 -20.01 -16.12
N LYS A 55 10.19 -21.33 -16.15
CA LYS A 55 8.92 -21.96 -15.79
C LYS A 55 8.83 -22.02 -14.28
N SER A 56 8.17 -21.00 -13.72
CA SER A 56 8.18 -20.79 -12.28
C SER A 56 6.90 -20.13 -11.76
N VAL A 57 6.64 -20.38 -10.49
CA VAL A 57 5.50 -19.83 -9.75
C VAL A 57 5.95 -19.38 -8.36
N VAL A 58 5.12 -18.57 -7.72
CA VAL A 58 5.21 -18.28 -6.29
C VAL A 58 4.13 -19.07 -5.58
N VAL A 59 4.48 -19.70 -4.47
CA VAL A 59 3.51 -20.28 -3.54
C VAL A 59 3.52 -19.47 -2.26
N LYS A 60 2.36 -19.03 -1.79
CA LYS A 60 2.22 -18.44 -0.46
C LYS A 60 1.37 -19.30 0.45
N GLN A 61 1.75 -19.39 1.72
CA GLN A 61 0.99 -20.13 2.74
C GLN A 61 0.86 -19.30 4.02
N ALA A 62 -0.35 -19.22 4.57
CA ALA A 62 -0.63 -18.46 5.79
C ALA A 62 -0.48 -19.33 7.06
N PRO A 63 0.45 -19.00 7.99
CA PRO A 63 0.47 -19.59 9.32
C PRO A 63 -0.67 -19.05 10.21
N PRO A 64 -1.07 -19.75 11.29
CA PRO A 64 -2.11 -19.30 12.22
C PRO A 64 -1.64 -18.21 13.21
N PHE A 65 -0.58 -17.48 12.88
CA PHE A 65 0.02 -16.42 13.69
C PHE A 65 0.68 -15.36 12.80
N LEU A 66 0.98 -14.19 13.37
CA LEU A 66 1.73 -13.13 12.71
C LEU A 66 3.23 -13.49 12.70
N ARG A 67 3.83 -13.74 11.53
CA ARG A 67 5.23 -14.20 11.40
C ARG A 67 6.24 -13.24 12.03
N LEU A 68 6.02 -11.93 11.95
CA LEU A 68 6.87 -10.88 12.54
C LEU A 68 7.04 -11.00 14.06
N VAL A 69 5.98 -11.42 14.76
CA VAL A 69 5.97 -11.55 16.24
C VAL A 69 6.12 -13.00 16.69
N GLY A 70 5.70 -13.94 15.84
CA GLY A 70 5.70 -15.37 16.12
C GLY A 70 4.41 -15.85 16.79
N LYS A 71 4.46 -17.04 17.38
CA LYS A 71 3.29 -17.75 17.94
C LYS A 71 2.54 -16.97 19.05
N THR A 72 3.14 -15.94 19.63
CA THR A 72 2.54 -15.10 20.68
C THR A 72 1.47 -14.15 20.15
N TRP A 73 1.36 -13.97 18.83
CA TRP A 73 0.30 -13.18 18.20
C TRP A 73 -0.51 -14.05 17.21
N PRO A 74 -1.61 -14.69 17.68
CA PRO A 74 -2.49 -15.47 16.81
C PRO A 74 -3.10 -14.62 15.70
N LEU A 75 -3.21 -15.19 14.49
CA LEU A 75 -3.77 -14.51 13.33
C LEU A 75 -4.46 -15.53 12.42
N THR A 76 -5.70 -15.25 12.03
CA THR A 76 -6.49 -16.16 11.19
C THR A 76 -5.83 -16.43 9.85
N ARG A 77 -5.81 -17.71 9.46
CA ARG A 77 -5.34 -18.14 8.13
C ARG A 77 -6.31 -17.74 7.01
N HIS A 78 -7.56 -17.41 7.36
CA HIS A 78 -8.57 -16.94 6.40
C HIS A 78 -8.13 -15.70 5.62
N ARG A 79 -7.12 -14.95 6.10
CA ARG A 79 -6.47 -13.89 5.34
C ARG A 79 -5.97 -14.34 3.97
N MET A 80 -5.53 -15.59 3.80
CA MET A 80 -5.14 -16.12 2.49
C MET A 80 -6.33 -16.20 1.53
N ILE A 81 -7.50 -16.60 2.02
CA ILE A 81 -8.73 -16.65 1.22
C ILE A 81 -9.12 -15.23 0.79
N ARG A 82 -8.93 -14.24 1.69
CA ARG A 82 -9.17 -12.81 1.40
C ARG A 82 -8.17 -12.27 0.38
N GLU A 83 -6.88 -12.56 0.53
CA GLU A 83 -5.84 -12.18 -0.43
C GLU A 83 -6.12 -12.75 -1.83
N VAL A 84 -6.48 -14.03 -1.92
CA VAL A 84 -6.86 -14.67 -3.20
C VAL A 84 -8.06 -13.99 -3.83
N ALA A 85 -9.12 -13.72 -3.05
CA ALA A 85 -10.32 -13.04 -3.55
C ALA A 85 -9.99 -11.62 -4.03
N ALA A 86 -9.17 -10.88 -3.29
CA ALA A 86 -8.74 -9.54 -3.64
C ALA A 86 -7.84 -9.52 -4.88
N LEU A 87 -6.83 -10.40 -4.98
CA LEU A 87 -5.98 -10.53 -6.17
C LEU A 87 -6.77 -10.87 -7.42
N ARG A 88 -7.72 -11.82 -7.33
CA ARG A 88 -8.60 -12.15 -8.46
C ARG A 88 -9.44 -10.94 -8.86
N ARG A 89 -10.06 -10.26 -7.88
CA ARG A 89 -10.88 -9.08 -8.16
C ARG A 89 -10.07 -7.94 -8.78
N PHE A 90 -8.91 -7.60 -8.21
CA PHE A 90 -8.05 -6.57 -8.76
C PHE A 90 -7.47 -6.96 -10.13
N GLY A 91 -7.17 -8.24 -10.35
CA GLY A 91 -6.73 -8.77 -11.64
C GLY A 91 -7.81 -8.72 -12.72
N GLU A 92 -9.09 -8.83 -12.37
CA GLU A 92 -10.20 -8.57 -13.31
C GLU A 92 -10.27 -7.08 -13.71
N LEU A 93 -9.98 -6.17 -12.77
CA LEU A 93 -10.10 -4.72 -12.96
C LEU A 93 -8.88 -4.10 -13.65
N CYS A 94 -7.69 -4.64 -13.38
CA CYS A 94 -6.41 -4.11 -13.83
C CYS A 94 -5.38 -5.26 -14.05
N PRO A 95 -5.62 -6.15 -15.03
CA PRO A 95 -4.79 -7.35 -15.23
C PRO A 95 -3.32 -7.07 -15.54
N GLN A 96 -3.00 -5.88 -16.03
CA GLN A 96 -1.63 -5.47 -16.36
C GLN A 96 -0.78 -5.11 -15.12
N HIS A 97 -1.40 -4.91 -13.95
CA HIS A 97 -0.70 -4.46 -12.73
C HIS A 97 -0.97 -5.37 -11.53
N VAL A 98 -1.54 -6.56 -11.74
CA VAL A 98 -1.83 -7.51 -10.66
C VAL A 98 -1.39 -8.91 -11.10
N PRO A 99 -0.58 -9.61 -10.28
CA PRO A 99 -0.12 -10.95 -10.63
C PRO A 99 -1.28 -11.94 -10.69
N ARG A 100 -1.25 -12.83 -11.67
CA ARG A 100 -2.29 -13.86 -11.84
C ARG A 100 -2.24 -14.88 -10.72
N VAL A 101 -3.40 -15.23 -10.16
CA VAL A 101 -3.56 -16.38 -9.26
C VAL A 101 -3.90 -17.62 -10.10
N TYR A 102 -3.04 -18.64 -10.04
CA TYR A 102 -3.21 -19.88 -10.79
C TYR A 102 -4.01 -20.93 -10.02
N HIS A 103 -3.80 -21.00 -8.70
CA HIS A 103 -4.44 -21.99 -7.83
C HIS A 103 -4.62 -21.44 -6.41
N ALA A 104 -5.63 -21.94 -5.71
CA ALA A 104 -5.84 -21.63 -4.30
C ALA A 104 -6.45 -22.85 -3.60
N ASP A 105 -5.99 -23.12 -2.40
CA ASP A 105 -6.44 -24.21 -1.54
C ASP A 105 -6.85 -23.64 -0.18
N THR A 106 -8.15 -23.78 0.13
CA THR A 106 -8.74 -23.23 1.35
C THR A 106 -8.52 -24.12 2.58
N GLU A 107 -8.16 -25.39 2.40
CA GLU A 107 -7.85 -26.30 3.51
C GLU A 107 -6.42 -26.07 4.00
N LEU A 108 -5.48 -25.91 3.06
CA LEU A 108 -4.07 -25.61 3.33
C LEU A 108 -3.78 -24.12 3.54
N TYR A 109 -4.75 -23.24 3.23
CA TYR A 109 -4.58 -21.78 3.21
C TYR A 109 -3.35 -21.38 2.40
N LEU A 110 -3.34 -21.87 1.16
CA LEU A 110 -2.23 -21.77 0.22
C LEU A 110 -2.71 -21.19 -1.09
N MET A 111 -1.89 -20.35 -1.73
CA MET A 111 -2.11 -19.93 -3.11
C MET A 111 -0.88 -20.14 -3.97
N VAL A 112 -1.12 -20.39 -5.27
CA VAL A 112 -0.08 -20.41 -6.31
C VAL A 112 -0.35 -19.26 -7.27
N MET A 113 0.65 -18.42 -7.53
CA MET A 113 0.52 -17.21 -8.34
C MET A 113 1.72 -16.99 -9.26
N GLN A 114 1.57 -16.05 -10.18
CA GLN A 114 2.61 -15.60 -11.09
C GLN A 114 3.87 -15.16 -10.34
N ARG A 115 5.02 -15.70 -10.75
CA ARG A 115 6.32 -15.24 -10.27
C ARG A 115 6.79 -14.05 -11.12
N LEU A 116 7.09 -12.95 -10.44
CA LEU A 116 7.62 -11.73 -11.05
C LEU A 116 9.16 -11.72 -10.97
N SER A 117 9.81 -12.72 -11.59
CA SER A 117 11.25 -13.00 -11.42
C SER A 117 12.17 -11.88 -11.90
N SER A 118 11.73 -11.04 -12.85
CA SER A 118 12.46 -9.87 -13.36
C SER A 118 12.18 -8.58 -12.58
N HIS A 119 11.35 -8.63 -11.53
CA HIS A 119 10.93 -7.45 -10.78
C HIS A 119 11.57 -7.41 -9.40
N ALA A 120 11.76 -6.20 -8.88
CA ALA A 120 12.23 -5.95 -7.53
C ALA A 120 11.20 -5.16 -6.74
N ILE A 121 11.27 -5.24 -5.40
CA ILE A 121 10.41 -4.45 -4.52
C ILE A 121 10.75 -2.96 -4.68
N LEU A 122 9.74 -2.15 -5.00
CA LEU A 122 9.91 -0.73 -5.32
C LEU A 122 10.66 0.01 -4.21
N ARG A 123 10.33 -0.24 -2.94
CA ARG A 123 11.03 0.39 -1.79
C ARG A 123 12.55 0.26 -1.86
N GLN A 124 13.06 -0.96 -2.11
CA GLN A 124 14.50 -1.20 -2.19
C GLN A 124 15.12 -0.38 -3.33
N LYS A 125 14.43 -0.35 -4.47
CA LYS A 125 14.88 0.38 -5.66
C LYS A 125 14.80 1.90 -5.52
N LEU A 126 13.83 2.40 -4.76
CA LEU A 126 13.80 3.82 -4.39
C LEU A 126 15.00 4.20 -3.52
N MET A 127 15.34 3.38 -2.52
CA MET A 127 16.53 3.60 -1.68
C MET A 127 17.82 3.60 -2.50
N GLU A 128 17.93 2.69 -3.47
CA GLU A 128 19.05 2.60 -4.43
C GLU A 128 19.10 3.73 -5.48
N GLY A 129 18.10 4.61 -5.54
CA GLY A 129 18.10 5.75 -6.48
C GLY A 129 17.66 5.39 -7.90
N HIS A 130 16.94 4.28 -8.09
CA HIS A 130 16.43 3.90 -9.40
C HIS A 130 15.21 4.73 -9.79
N VAL A 131 15.18 5.18 -11.06
CA VAL A 131 14.07 5.91 -11.68
C VAL A 131 13.22 4.93 -12.50
N TYR A 132 11.90 5.05 -12.38
CA TYR A 132 10.92 4.24 -13.11
C TYR A 132 9.98 5.14 -13.93
N PRO A 133 10.26 5.35 -15.23
CA PRO A 133 9.52 6.32 -16.05
C PRO A 133 8.01 6.05 -16.15
N LYS A 134 7.58 4.79 -16.02
CA LYS A 134 6.17 4.39 -16.15
C LYS A 134 5.43 4.30 -14.81
N LEU A 135 6.11 4.54 -13.68
CA LEU A 135 5.54 4.34 -12.35
C LEU A 135 4.28 5.18 -12.13
N THR A 136 4.33 6.47 -12.49
CA THR A 136 3.17 7.36 -12.47
C THR A 136 1.98 6.80 -13.23
N ASP A 137 2.19 6.42 -14.50
CA ASP A 137 1.11 5.96 -15.36
C ASP A 137 0.50 4.64 -14.85
N HIS A 138 1.34 3.70 -14.43
CA HIS A 138 0.88 2.40 -13.95
C HIS A 138 0.12 2.48 -12.62
N LEU A 139 0.68 3.18 -11.62
CA LEU A 139 0.03 3.28 -10.31
C LEU A 139 -1.25 4.11 -10.36
N SER A 140 -1.27 5.20 -11.14
CA SER A 140 -2.51 5.98 -11.34
C SER A 140 -3.58 5.16 -12.06
N THR A 141 -3.20 4.32 -13.03
CA THR A 141 -4.14 3.40 -13.71
C THR A 141 -4.68 2.35 -12.75
N TYR A 142 -3.82 1.72 -11.97
CA TYR A 142 -4.23 0.75 -10.95
C TYR A 142 -5.22 1.38 -9.97
N LEU A 143 -4.86 2.51 -9.34
CA LEU A 143 -5.71 3.21 -8.38
C LEU A 143 -7.05 3.65 -9.00
N ALA A 144 -7.04 4.22 -10.21
CA ALA A 144 -8.25 4.68 -10.87
C ALA A 144 -9.21 3.51 -11.12
N HIS A 145 -8.69 2.39 -11.65
CA HIS A 145 -9.51 1.22 -11.96
C HIS A 145 -10.04 0.53 -10.70
N THR A 146 -9.17 0.20 -9.74
CA THR A 146 -9.56 -0.59 -8.56
C THR A 146 -10.49 0.19 -7.65
N LEU A 147 -10.25 1.49 -7.46
CA LEU A 147 -11.09 2.32 -6.60
C LEU A 147 -12.43 2.68 -7.26
N PHE A 148 -12.46 2.94 -8.57
CA PHE A 148 -13.69 3.30 -9.27
C PHE A 148 -14.65 2.11 -9.42
N TYR A 149 -14.18 1.00 -9.99
CA TYR A 149 -15.04 -0.15 -10.34
C TYR A 149 -15.49 -0.98 -9.13
N GLY A 150 -14.91 -0.74 -7.95
CA GLY A 150 -15.38 -1.29 -6.67
C GLY A 150 -16.40 -0.41 -5.94
N SER A 151 -16.69 0.80 -6.43
CA SER A 151 -17.49 1.79 -5.70
C SER A 151 -18.96 1.83 -6.14
N ASP A 152 -19.78 2.50 -5.34
CA ASP A 152 -21.18 2.83 -5.66
C ASP A 152 -21.32 3.76 -6.89
N LEU A 153 -20.22 4.34 -7.41
CA LEU A 153 -20.22 5.10 -8.67
C LEU A 153 -20.37 4.18 -9.90
N PHE A 154 -20.06 2.89 -9.76
CA PHE A 154 -20.09 1.92 -10.85
C PHE A 154 -21.01 0.73 -10.55
N LEU A 155 -20.88 0.15 -9.35
CA LEU A 155 -21.65 -1.01 -8.94
C LEU A 155 -23.10 -0.62 -8.63
N ALA A 156 -24.02 -1.54 -8.91
CA ALA A 156 -25.39 -1.39 -8.42
C ALA A 156 -25.39 -1.50 -6.87
N PRO A 157 -26.25 -0.74 -6.15
CA PRO A 157 -26.20 -0.66 -4.70
C PRO A 157 -26.34 -2.01 -3.97
N GLU A 158 -27.10 -2.95 -4.53
CA GLU A 158 -27.28 -4.30 -4.00
C GLU A 158 -26.05 -5.19 -4.22
N VAL A 159 -25.40 -5.07 -5.38
CA VAL A 159 -24.15 -5.79 -5.70
C VAL A 159 -23.04 -5.33 -4.76
N LYS A 160 -22.92 -4.02 -4.55
CA LYS A 160 -21.93 -3.47 -3.62
C LYS A 160 -22.20 -3.93 -2.18
N LYS A 161 -23.46 -3.94 -1.71
CA LYS A 161 -23.80 -4.43 -0.36
C LYS A 161 -23.44 -5.89 -0.16
N GLN A 162 -23.68 -6.74 -1.15
CA GLN A 162 -23.27 -8.15 -1.11
C GLN A 162 -21.74 -8.28 -1.07
N ALA A 163 -21.04 -7.48 -1.89
CA ALA A 163 -19.58 -7.48 -1.93
C ALA A 163 -18.94 -7.00 -0.61
N VAL A 164 -19.54 -6.01 0.06
CA VAL A 164 -19.14 -5.59 1.42
C VAL A 164 -19.24 -6.78 2.39
N GLY A 165 -20.35 -7.52 2.38
CA GLY A 165 -20.51 -8.69 3.24
C GLY A 165 -19.49 -9.80 2.97
N ALA A 166 -19.13 -10.04 1.71
CA ALA A 166 -18.15 -11.04 1.32
C ALA A 166 -16.69 -10.68 1.69
N ALA A 167 -16.40 -9.38 1.80
CA ALA A 167 -15.06 -8.84 2.02
C ALA A 167 -14.78 -8.42 3.47
N ILE A 168 -15.59 -8.86 4.43
CA ILE A 168 -15.34 -8.61 5.86
C ILE A 168 -13.99 -9.23 6.26
N ASN A 169 -13.13 -8.41 6.87
CA ASN A 169 -11.76 -8.74 7.23
C ASN A 169 -11.37 -8.24 8.65
N THR A 170 -12.15 -8.64 9.65
CA THR A 170 -12.13 -8.07 11.01
C THR A 170 -10.74 -8.06 11.67
N GLU A 171 -9.99 -9.16 11.63
CA GLU A 171 -8.69 -9.25 12.32
C GLU A 171 -7.64 -8.32 11.72
N LEU A 172 -7.60 -8.18 10.40
CA LEU A 172 -6.61 -7.36 9.70
C LEU A 172 -7.02 -5.88 9.73
N CYS A 173 -8.32 -5.59 9.68
CA CYS A 173 -8.84 -4.25 9.99
C CYS A 173 -8.45 -3.84 11.42
N LYS A 174 -8.61 -4.73 12.41
CA LYS A 174 -8.21 -4.47 13.80
C LYS A 174 -6.71 -4.17 13.93
N ILE A 175 -5.85 -4.94 13.28
CA ILE A 175 -4.40 -4.65 13.25
C ILE A 175 -4.15 -3.23 12.74
N THR A 176 -4.86 -2.82 11.68
CA THR A 176 -4.74 -1.47 11.14
C THR A 176 -5.28 -0.40 12.10
N GLU A 177 -6.47 -0.60 12.66
CA GLU A 177 -7.08 0.28 13.67
C GLU A 177 -6.14 0.53 14.84
N ASP A 178 -5.49 -0.51 15.33
CA ASP A 178 -4.58 -0.46 16.46
C ASP A 178 -3.23 0.16 16.05
N LEU A 179 -2.56 -0.39 15.03
CA LEU A 179 -1.17 -0.03 14.69
C LEU A 179 -1.01 1.23 13.82
N VAL A 180 -2.06 1.70 13.15
CA VAL A 180 -2.03 2.92 12.34
C VAL A 180 -2.68 4.09 13.05
N PHE A 181 -3.78 3.86 13.77
CA PHE A 181 -4.65 4.94 14.25
C PHE A 181 -4.73 5.07 15.77
N THR A 182 -4.22 4.10 16.53
CA THR A 182 -4.34 4.11 18.00
C THR A 182 -2.97 4.14 18.65
N PHE A 183 -2.24 3.03 18.64
CA PHE A 183 -1.01 2.86 19.41
C PHE A 183 0.07 3.92 19.13
N PRO A 184 0.33 4.36 17.88
CA PRO A 184 1.31 5.42 17.62
C PRO A 184 1.06 6.76 18.34
N PHE A 185 -0.16 6.98 18.81
CA PHE A 185 -0.63 8.25 19.40
C PHE A 185 -0.88 8.16 20.91
N GLU A 186 -0.40 7.09 21.54
CA GLU A 186 -0.45 6.86 22.98
C GLU A 186 0.83 6.17 23.49
N ASP A 187 1.02 6.14 24.80
CA ASP A 187 2.13 5.45 25.44
C ASP A 187 1.85 3.94 25.48
N HIS A 188 2.02 3.29 24.33
CA HIS A 188 1.72 1.88 24.14
C HIS A 188 3.00 1.03 24.03
N PRO A 189 3.08 -0.15 24.70
CA PRO A 189 4.28 -1.00 24.71
C PRO A 189 4.75 -1.51 23.35
N SER A 190 3.89 -1.50 22.33
CA SER A 190 4.26 -1.90 20.97
C SER A 190 5.08 -0.84 20.24
N ASN A 191 5.06 0.41 20.71
CA ASN A 191 5.81 1.49 20.07
C ASN A 191 7.29 1.31 20.32
N VAL A 192 8.10 1.50 19.28
CA VAL A 192 9.54 1.30 19.32
C VAL A 192 10.20 2.60 18.90
N TYR A 193 11.14 3.11 19.68
CA TYR A 193 11.82 4.37 19.39
C TYR A 193 13.33 4.13 19.36
N SER A 194 14.03 4.82 18.45
CA SER A 194 15.49 4.94 18.58
C SER A 194 15.83 5.77 19.83
N ASN A 195 16.93 5.45 20.51
CA ASN A 195 17.40 6.23 21.66
C ASN A 195 17.72 7.70 21.28
N ALA A 196 18.08 7.94 20.02
CA ALA A 196 18.35 9.28 19.52
C ALA A 196 17.07 10.06 19.14
N PHE A 197 15.93 9.39 19.03
CA PHE A 197 14.67 10.06 18.68
C PHE A 197 14.22 10.97 19.84
N PRO A 198 13.97 12.28 19.60
CA PRO A 198 13.70 13.22 20.70
C PRO A 198 12.44 12.87 21.48
N LYS A 199 12.56 12.74 22.81
CA LYS A 199 11.41 12.47 23.70
C LYS A 199 10.28 13.50 23.55
N GLN A 200 10.62 14.77 23.32
CA GLN A 200 9.61 15.81 23.06
C GLN A 200 8.78 15.52 21.80
N MET A 201 9.36 14.89 20.77
CA MET A 201 8.59 14.51 19.58
C MET A 201 7.65 13.34 19.85
N ILE A 202 8.04 12.40 20.71
CA ILE A 202 7.16 11.33 21.20
C ILE A 202 5.99 11.94 21.99
N GLU A 203 6.29 12.78 22.98
CA GLU A 203 5.25 13.42 23.80
C GLU A 203 4.31 14.29 22.95
N ARG A 204 4.84 14.93 21.90
CA ARG A 204 4.05 15.72 20.96
C ARG A 204 3.00 14.89 20.23
N THR A 205 3.28 13.64 19.83
CA THR A 205 2.27 12.79 19.16
C THR A 205 1.14 12.41 20.12
N TRP A 206 1.41 12.33 21.42
CA TRP A 206 0.43 11.98 22.46
C TRP A 206 -0.36 13.17 23.01
N ARG A 207 0.23 14.36 23.00
CA ARG A 207 -0.30 15.52 23.75
C ARG A 207 -0.85 16.64 22.88
N THR A 208 -0.60 16.62 21.57
CA THR A 208 -1.12 17.67 20.66
C THR A 208 -2.61 17.44 20.36
N PRO A 209 -3.54 18.27 20.87
CA PRO A 209 -4.98 17.99 20.74
C PRO A 209 -5.44 17.98 19.28
N ALA A 210 -4.97 18.93 18.47
CA ALA A 210 -5.33 19.02 17.05
C ALA A 210 -4.90 17.76 16.26
N LEU A 211 -3.72 17.23 16.54
CA LEU A 211 -3.24 15.99 15.94
C LEU A 211 -4.14 14.81 16.34
N ARG A 212 -4.46 14.68 17.63
CA ARG A 212 -5.32 13.58 18.12
C ARG A 212 -6.73 13.62 17.56
N VAL A 213 -7.31 14.81 17.41
CA VAL A 213 -8.61 14.98 16.75
C VAL A 213 -8.52 14.53 15.29
N ALA A 214 -7.50 14.99 14.55
CA ALA A 214 -7.33 14.61 13.16
C ALA A 214 -7.12 13.09 12.96
N VAL A 215 -6.38 12.43 13.84
CA VAL A 215 -6.23 10.96 13.83
C VAL A 215 -7.57 10.27 14.13
N ALA A 216 -8.33 10.75 15.11
CA ALA A 216 -9.62 10.17 15.45
C ALA A 216 -10.60 10.26 14.27
N GLU A 217 -10.58 11.36 13.50
CA GLU A 217 -11.37 11.51 12.28
C GLU A 217 -10.94 10.50 11.20
N MET A 218 -9.63 10.25 11.03
CA MET A 218 -9.14 9.24 10.09
C MET A 218 -9.49 7.82 10.53
N LYS A 219 -9.40 7.52 11.83
CA LYS A 219 -9.86 6.24 12.38
C LYS A 219 -11.35 6.05 12.14
N TRP A 220 -12.15 7.08 12.39
CA TRP A 220 -13.60 7.05 12.17
C TRP A 220 -13.92 6.76 10.70
N SER A 221 -13.26 7.45 9.77
CA SER A 221 -13.41 7.20 8.33
C SER A 221 -13.04 5.76 7.97
N PHE A 222 -11.90 5.25 8.44
CA PHE A 222 -11.48 3.85 8.20
C PHE A 222 -12.52 2.82 8.66
N MET A 223 -13.15 3.04 9.82
CA MET A 223 -14.11 2.10 10.40
C MET A 223 -15.51 2.17 9.76
N ASN A 224 -15.89 3.31 9.15
CA ASN A 224 -17.28 3.58 8.76
C ASN A 224 -17.48 3.83 7.26
N ASP A 225 -16.48 4.34 6.56
CA ASP A 225 -16.62 4.74 5.15
C ASP A 225 -16.36 3.54 4.23
N THR A 226 -17.42 2.83 3.86
CA THR A 226 -17.37 1.67 2.97
C THR A 226 -17.32 2.06 1.49
N GLU A 227 -16.37 2.89 1.06
CA GLU A 227 -16.41 3.53 -0.27
C GLU A 227 -16.13 2.57 -1.44
N THR A 228 -15.13 1.69 -1.31
CA THR A 228 -14.72 0.74 -2.36
C THR A 228 -13.91 -0.42 -1.76
N LEU A 229 -13.65 -1.46 -2.54
CA LEU A 229 -12.70 -2.51 -2.15
C LEU A 229 -11.27 -1.95 -2.23
N VAL A 230 -10.69 -1.62 -1.09
CA VAL A 230 -9.29 -1.15 -0.98
C VAL A 230 -8.35 -2.34 -0.86
N HIS A 231 -7.09 -2.15 -1.26
CA HIS A 231 -5.99 -3.08 -1.02
C HIS A 231 -5.66 -3.18 0.48
N GLY A 232 -5.70 -2.05 1.20
CA GLY A 232 -5.55 -2.03 2.65
C GLY A 232 -4.09 -2.00 3.17
N ASP A 233 -3.08 -2.16 2.33
CA ASP A 233 -1.67 -1.96 2.72
C ASP A 233 -0.76 -1.62 1.52
N LEU A 234 -1.23 -0.70 0.67
CA LEU A 234 -0.58 -0.32 -0.59
C LEU A 234 0.65 0.60 -0.39
N HIS A 235 1.66 0.11 0.30
CA HIS A 235 2.94 0.81 0.45
C HIS A 235 3.97 0.39 -0.61
N THR A 236 5.11 1.08 -0.71
CA THR A 236 6.17 0.76 -1.69
C THR A 236 6.82 -0.62 -1.49
N GLY A 237 6.58 -1.29 -0.37
CA GLY A 237 6.92 -2.70 -0.16
C GLY A 237 5.92 -3.71 -0.77
N SER A 238 4.76 -3.25 -1.20
CA SER A 238 3.66 -4.05 -1.80
C SER A 238 3.57 -3.78 -3.30
N ILE A 239 4.65 -3.25 -3.88
CA ILE A 239 4.76 -2.88 -5.29
C ILE A 239 6.08 -3.47 -5.79
N MET A 240 5.99 -4.24 -6.88
CA MET A 240 7.14 -4.79 -7.59
C MET A 240 7.29 -4.11 -8.95
N VAL A 241 8.51 -3.75 -9.33
CA VAL A 241 8.81 -2.98 -10.53
C VAL A 241 9.98 -3.57 -11.32
N ASN A 242 9.94 -3.37 -12.63
CA ASN A 242 11.11 -3.34 -13.50
C ASN A 242 11.03 -2.05 -14.35
N GLU A 243 11.91 -1.88 -15.34
CA GLU A 243 11.93 -0.67 -16.18
C GLU A 243 10.62 -0.43 -16.96
N ASN A 244 9.86 -1.50 -17.21
CA ASN A 244 8.73 -1.51 -18.13
C ASN A 244 7.38 -1.83 -17.51
N GLU A 245 7.36 -2.39 -16.31
CA GLU A 245 6.20 -3.00 -15.68
C GLU A 245 6.12 -2.64 -14.18
N THR A 246 4.90 -2.63 -13.66
CA THR A 246 4.61 -2.37 -12.24
C THR A 246 3.47 -3.27 -11.82
N TYR A 247 3.68 -4.01 -10.74
CA TYR A 247 2.70 -4.93 -10.18
C TYR A 247 2.45 -4.59 -8.72
N VAL A 248 1.19 -4.61 -8.33
CA VAL A 248 0.74 -4.50 -6.94
C VAL A 248 0.48 -5.91 -6.40
N ILE A 249 1.02 -6.19 -5.23
CA ILE A 249 1.02 -7.50 -4.58
C ILE A 249 0.49 -7.39 -3.15
N ASP A 250 0.13 -8.52 -2.54
CA ASP A 250 -0.16 -8.64 -1.10
C ASP A 250 -1.40 -7.88 -0.59
N PRO A 251 -2.57 -7.94 -1.28
CA PRO A 251 -3.81 -7.32 -0.81
C PRO A 251 -4.50 -8.14 0.30
N GLU A 252 -3.76 -8.70 1.26
CA GLU A 252 -4.34 -9.51 2.34
C GLU A 252 -5.20 -8.68 3.30
N PHE A 253 -4.89 -7.38 3.43
CA PHE A 253 -5.65 -6.39 4.19
C PHE A 253 -6.89 -5.86 3.46
N ALA A 254 -7.24 -6.41 2.30
CA ALA A 254 -8.35 -5.88 1.51
C ALA A 254 -9.68 -6.00 2.25
N PHE A 255 -10.47 -4.93 2.17
CA PHE A 255 -11.83 -4.81 2.70
C PHE A 255 -12.55 -3.65 2.00
N TYR A 256 -13.85 -3.48 2.22
CA TYR A 256 -14.54 -2.27 1.76
C TYR A 256 -14.30 -1.11 2.72
N GLY A 257 -13.48 -0.15 2.29
CA GLY A 257 -13.01 0.98 3.09
C GLY A 257 -12.87 2.27 2.29
N PRO A 258 -12.29 3.33 2.88
CA PRO A 258 -12.17 4.63 2.24
C PRO A 258 -11.08 4.63 1.16
N MET A 259 -11.40 5.14 -0.03
CA MET A 259 -10.52 5.21 -1.19
C MET A 259 -9.18 5.88 -0.88
N GLY A 260 -9.23 6.93 -0.06
CA GLY A 260 -8.05 7.69 0.33
C GLY A 260 -7.03 6.86 1.13
N PHE A 261 -7.40 5.72 1.69
CA PHE A 261 -6.49 4.89 2.47
C PHE A 261 -5.38 4.27 1.61
N ASP A 262 -5.70 3.82 0.39
CA ASP A 262 -4.73 3.29 -0.55
C ASP A 262 -3.89 4.39 -1.20
N VAL A 263 -4.55 5.46 -1.67
CA VAL A 263 -3.85 6.62 -2.26
C VAL A 263 -2.88 7.22 -1.24
N GLY A 264 -3.34 7.44 -0.01
CA GLY A 264 -2.50 7.93 1.09
C GLY A 264 -1.35 7.00 1.45
N ALA A 265 -1.49 5.68 1.28
CA ALA A 265 -0.40 4.73 1.49
C ALA A 265 0.74 4.91 0.49
N VAL A 266 0.40 5.08 -0.79
CA VAL A 266 1.38 5.36 -1.85
C VAL A 266 2.09 6.69 -1.58
N LEU A 267 1.32 7.76 -1.38
CA LEU A 267 1.87 9.10 -1.15
C LEU A 267 2.77 9.14 0.08
N ALA A 268 2.33 8.58 1.22
CA ALA A 268 3.13 8.51 2.44
C ALA A 268 4.49 7.84 2.24
N ASN A 269 4.53 6.73 1.49
CA ASN A 269 5.78 5.99 1.32
C ASN A 269 6.73 6.68 0.33
N LEU A 270 6.21 7.39 -0.68
CA LEU A 270 7.04 8.24 -1.54
C LEU A 270 7.59 9.45 -0.77
N LEU A 271 6.80 10.04 0.13
CA LEU A 271 7.24 11.11 1.02
C LEU A 271 8.32 10.64 2.01
N LEU A 272 8.17 9.44 2.60
CA LEU A 272 9.21 8.84 3.45
C LEU A 272 10.51 8.61 2.66
N ALA A 273 10.41 8.12 1.43
CA ALA A 273 11.57 7.98 0.54
C ALA A 273 12.23 9.34 0.27
N TYR A 274 11.44 10.38 -0.01
CA TYR A 274 11.92 11.76 -0.23
C TYR A 274 12.70 12.31 0.97
N PHE A 275 12.14 12.24 2.19
CA PHE A 275 12.80 12.78 3.39
C PHE A 275 14.08 12.02 3.76
N SER A 276 14.18 10.73 3.42
CA SER A 276 15.38 9.91 3.67
C SER A 276 16.51 10.11 2.65
N ARG A 277 16.23 10.79 1.54
CA ARG A 277 17.05 10.76 0.32
C ARG A 277 18.48 11.28 0.51
N ASP A 278 18.65 12.37 1.25
CA ASP A 278 19.96 12.99 1.50
C ASP A 278 20.97 12.04 2.16
N TRP A 279 20.51 11.02 2.90
CA TRP A 279 21.39 9.99 3.45
C TRP A 279 21.73 8.92 2.42
N HIS A 280 20.74 8.44 1.66
CA HIS A 280 20.93 7.36 0.69
C HIS A 280 21.80 7.79 -0.50
N ASP A 281 21.76 9.05 -0.93
CA ASP A 281 22.61 9.53 -2.04
C ASP A 281 24.10 9.54 -1.72
N ARG A 282 24.45 9.65 -0.43
CA ARG A 282 25.84 9.49 0.03
C ARG A 282 26.38 8.09 -0.31
N ARG A 283 25.50 7.12 -0.57
CA ARG A 283 25.86 5.74 -0.94
C ARG A 283 25.90 5.50 -2.45
N THR A 284 25.23 6.31 -3.27
CA THR A 284 25.00 6.03 -4.70
C THR A 284 25.75 6.96 -5.66
N ALA A 285 26.52 7.94 -5.15
CA ALA A 285 27.32 8.90 -5.93
C ALA A 285 26.52 9.73 -6.96
N GLN A 286 25.19 9.75 -6.85
CA GLN A 286 24.26 10.53 -7.66
C GLN A 286 23.94 11.87 -6.99
N ARG A 287 23.67 12.92 -7.77
CA ARG A 287 23.30 14.25 -7.24
C ARG A 287 21.91 14.16 -6.60
N SER A 288 21.81 14.57 -5.34
CA SER A 288 20.59 14.45 -4.50
C SER A 288 19.38 15.20 -5.07
N ASP A 289 19.59 16.38 -5.65
CA ASP A 289 18.49 17.26 -6.06
C ASP A 289 17.64 16.67 -7.18
N ASP A 290 18.25 16.06 -8.20
CA ASP A 290 17.53 15.53 -9.36
C ASP A 290 16.60 14.37 -8.98
N TYR A 291 17.03 13.50 -8.06
CA TYR A 291 16.20 12.36 -7.63
C TYR A 291 15.11 12.77 -6.65
N ARG A 292 15.38 13.73 -5.76
CA ARG A 292 14.34 14.31 -4.89
C ARG A 292 13.23 14.94 -5.72
N GLU A 293 13.59 15.71 -6.74
CA GLU A 293 12.62 16.28 -7.67
C GLU A 293 11.88 15.21 -8.47
N TRP A 294 12.55 14.11 -8.86
CA TRP A 294 11.86 12.97 -9.47
C TRP A 294 10.82 12.35 -8.53
N LEU A 295 11.13 12.14 -7.24
CA LEU A 295 10.18 11.62 -6.24
C LEU A 295 8.97 12.55 -6.07
N LEU A 296 9.21 13.86 -5.97
CA LEU A 296 8.14 14.86 -5.92
C LEU A 296 7.30 14.85 -7.21
N GLY A 297 7.94 14.68 -8.37
CA GLY A 297 7.28 14.49 -9.65
C GLY A 297 6.41 13.22 -9.70
N GLN A 298 6.82 12.12 -9.05
CA GLN A 298 5.98 10.93 -8.92
C GLN A 298 4.76 11.20 -8.03
N ILE A 299 4.92 11.92 -6.91
CA ILE A 299 3.82 12.28 -6.00
C ILE A 299 2.77 13.10 -6.75
N THR A 300 3.18 14.19 -7.42
CA THR A 300 2.29 15.02 -8.24
C THR A 300 1.67 14.22 -9.37
N GLY A 301 2.49 13.50 -10.14
CA GLY A 301 2.04 12.75 -11.31
C GLY A 301 1.02 11.67 -10.95
N ILE A 302 1.28 10.86 -9.91
CA ILE A 302 0.38 9.78 -9.50
C ILE A 302 -0.98 10.34 -9.11
N TRP A 303 -1.02 11.40 -8.29
CA TRP A 303 -2.30 12.02 -7.88
C TRP A 303 -3.05 12.61 -9.08
N THR A 304 -2.37 13.42 -9.89
CA THR A 304 -3.00 14.14 -11.01
C THR A 304 -3.53 13.17 -12.06
N GLU A 305 -2.73 12.17 -12.45
CA GLU A 305 -3.18 11.15 -13.40
C GLU A 305 -4.25 10.24 -12.82
N PHE A 306 -4.20 9.93 -11.52
CA PHE A 306 -5.27 9.19 -10.85
C PHE A 306 -6.58 9.97 -10.91
N ALA A 307 -6.57 11.25 -10.53
CA ALA A 307 -7.75 12.11 -10.52
C ALA A 307 -8.36 12.25 -11.93
N ASN A 308 -7.50 12.44 -12.94
CA ASN A 308 -7.90 12.50 -14.34
C ASN A 308 -8.56 11.19 -14.80
N LYS A 309 -7.87 10.06 -14.64
CA LYS A 309 -8.36 8.74 -15.06
C LYS A 309 -9.64 8.35 -14.33
N PHE A 310 -9.72 8.55 -13.01
CA PHE A 310 -10.91 8.27 -12.22
C PHE A 310 -12.12 9.08 -12.70
N THR A 311 -11.94 10.39 -12.94
CA THR A 311 -13.01 11.26 -13.43
C THR A 311 -13.44 10.89 -14.85
N LEU A 312 -12.51 10.48 -15.72
CA LEU A 312 -12.81 9.99 -17.07
C LEU A 312 -13.62 8.69 -17.02
N LEU A 313 -13.24 7.73 -16.17
CA LEU A 313 -14.01 6.50 -15.94
C LEU A 313 -15.43 6.80 -15.47
N TRP A 314 -15.59 7.75 -14.55
CA TRP A 314 -16.89 8.21 -14.08
C TRP A 314 -17.74 8.77 -15.22
N ARG A 315 -17.23 9.77 -15.97
CA ARG A 315 -17.97 10.38 -17.08
C ARG A 315 -18.38 9.37 -18.14
N GLU A 316 -17.47 8.48 -18.53
CA GLU A 316 -17.74 7.45 -19.54
C GLU A 316 -18.81 6.46 -19.06
N HIS A 317 -18.76 6.10 -17.78
CA HIS A 317 -19.75 5.22 -17.18
C HIS A 317 -21.16 5.81 -17.20
N GLU A 318 -21.32 7.05 -16.76
CA GLU A 318 -22.61 7.76 -16.77
C GLU A 318 -23.14 7.93 -18.18
N ARG A 319 -22.27 8.29 -19.15
CA ARG A 319 -22.62 8.40 -20.56
C ARG A 319 -23.15 7.07 -21.11
N ARG A 320 -22.48 5.96 -20.82
CA ARG A 320 -22.88 4.62 -21.27
C ARG A 320 -24.20 4.17 -20.65
N ARG A 321 -24.41 4.45 -19.36
CA ARG A 321 -25.66 4.11 -18.65
C ARG A 321 -26.80 5.09 -18.91
N LYS A 322 -26.54 6.22 -19.56
CA LYS A 322 -27.47 7.35 -19.67
C LYS A 322 -27.98 7.78 -18.29
N SER A 323 -27.07 7.81 -17.32
CA SER A 323 -27.38 8.25 -15.96
C SER A 323 -27.61 9.75 -15.95
N HIS A 324 -28.58 10.21 -15.16
CA HIS A 324 -28.85 11.62 -14.93
C HIS A 324 -28.39 12.00 -13.52
N PHE A 325 -27.92 13.24 -13.37
CA PHE A 325 -27.73 13.81 -12.05
C PHE A 325 -29.10 13.91 -11.33
N ILE A 326 -29.07 13.93 -10.00
CA ILE A 326 -30.30 13.96 -9.18
C ILE A 326 -31.14 15.18 -9.57
N GLY A 327 -32.38 14.95 -10.03
CA GLY A 327 -33.28 16.01 -10.47
C GLY A 327 -33.09 16.49 -11.91
N ASP A 328 -32.29 15.78 -12.72
CA ASP A 328 -31.80 16.19 -14.05
C ASP A 328 -30.85 17.40 -13.99
N ASP A 329 -29.90 17.47 -14.93
CA ASP A 329 -28.90 18.56 -14.98
C ASP A 329 -28.67 18.99 -16.43
N PRO A 330 -29.64 19.71 -17.03
CA PRO A 330 -29.52 20.23 -18.38
C PRO A 330 -28.30 21.18 -18.47
N GLY A 331 -27.21 20.69 -19.05
CA GLY A 331 -25.93 21.41 -19.16
C GLY A 331 -24.76 20.78 -18.39
N GLY A 332 -25.03 19.83 -17.48
CA GLY A 332 -24.00 19.04 -16.79
C GLY A 332 -23.20 19.80 -15.73
N HIS A 333 -23.59 21.02 -15.36
CA HIS A 333 -22.83 21.87 -14.46
C HIS A 333 -22.85 21.34 -13.01
N CYS A 334 -23.98 20.80 -12.55
CA CYS A 334 -24.09 20.23 -11.22
C CYS A 334 -23.25 18.94 -11.09
N ALA A 335 -23.30 18.08 -12.11
CA ALA A 335 -22.50 16.86 -12.16
C ALA A 335 -20.99 17.17 -12.11
N GLU A 336 -20.51 18.12 -12.93
CA GLU A 336 -19.11 18.52 -12.93
C GLU A 336 -18.67 19.14 -11.60
N ALA A 337 -19.48 20.02 -11.01
CA ALA A 337 -19.20 20.62 -9.71
C ALA A 337 -19.15 19.55 -8.59
N TYR A 338 -20.03 18.54 -8.64
CA TYR A 338 -20.00 17.43 -7.69
C TYR A 338 -18.74 16.58 -7.83
N ARG A 339 -18.33 16.22 -9.06
CA ARG A 339 -17.09 15.45 -9.29
C ARG A 339 -15.86 16.22 -8.79
N ALA A 340 -15.78 17.53 -9.04
CA ALA A 340 -14.70 18.36 -8.52
C ALA A 340 -14.64 18.36 -6.98
N ARG A 341 -15.79 18.53 -6.31
CA ARG A 341 -15.88 18.46 -4.84
C ARG A 341 -15.57 17.07 -4.29
N PHE A 342 -15.96 16.01 -4.99
CA PHE A 342 -15.64 14.63 -4.65
C PHE A 342 -14.12 14.42 -4.66
N MET A 343 -13.45 14.83 -5.74
CA MET A 343 -12.00 14.67 -5.87
C MET A 343 -11.24 15.50 -4.82
N GLN A 344 -11.73 16.69 -4.49
CA GLN A 344 -11.13 17.50 -3.43
C GLN A 344 -11.26 16.85 -2.04
N ARG A 345 -12.42 16.27 -1.73
CA ARG A 345 -12.58 15.49 -0.49
C ARG A 345 -11.67 14.26 -0.48
N LEU A 346 -11.55 13.58 -1.62
CA LEU A 346 -10.69 12.42 -1.76
C LEU A 346 -9.21 12.78 -1.56
N LEU A 347 -8.76 13.94 -2.06
CA LEU A 347 -7.42 14.46 -1.78
C LEU A 347 -7.23 14.61 -0.28
N ALA A 348 -8.10 15.39 0.38
CA ALA A 348 -7.99 15.65 1.82
C ALA A 348 -7.97 14.35 2.64
N ASN A 349 -8.82 13.37 2.33
CA ASN A 349 -8.81 12.06 2.99
C ASN A 349 -7.49 11.31 2.74
N SER A 350 -6.99 11.33 1.51
CA SER A 350 -5.71 10.69 1.14
C SER A 350 -4.54 11.30 1.91
N LEU A 351 -4.49 12.63 2.04
CA LEU A 351 -3.47 13.34 2.81
C LEU A 351 -3.55 13.02 4.31
N GLY A 352 -4.77 12.90 4.86
CA GLY A 352 -4.97 12.47 6.24
C GLY A 352 -4.43 11.05 6.51
N PHE A 353 -4.82 10.09 5.67
CA PHE A 353 -4.27 8.73 5.77
C PHE A 353 -2.76 8.68 5.52
N ALA A 354 -2.23 9.53 4.64
CA ALA A 354 -0.80 9.64 4.42
C ALA A 354 -0.07 10.09 5.70
N GLY A 355 -0.57 11.12 6.37
CA GLY A 355 -0.02 11.59 7.65
C GLY A 355 -0.03 10.51 8.73
N CYS A 356 -1.14 9.80 8.92
CA CYS A 356 -1.20 8.67 9.87
C CYS A 356 -0.18 7.57 9.52
N LYS A 357 -0.07 7.21 8.23
CA LYS A 357 0.86 6.18 7.77
C LYS A 357 2.31 6.60 7.88
N MET A 358 2.66 7.87 7.68
CA MET A 358 4.01 8.37 7.94
C MET A 358 4.34 8.27 9.43
N ILE A 359 3.49 8.83 10.30
CA ILE A 359 3.73 8.83 11.76
C ILE A 359 3.88 7.41 12.29
N ARG A 360 2.96 6.49 11.95
CA ARG A 360 3.03 5.09 12.44
C ARG A 360 4.31 4.36 12.03
N ARG A 361 4.92 4.71 10.89
CA ARG A 361 6.19 4.12 10.45
C ARG A 361 7.39 4.67 11.22
N ILE A 362 7.29 5.86 11.81
CA ILE A 362 8.35 6.47 12.61
C ILE A 362 8.23 6.10 14.09
N VAL A 363 7.04 6.13 14.69
CA VAL A 363 6.87 5.92 16.13
C VAL A 363 6.25 4.57 16.50
N GLY A 364 5.53 3.93 15.58
CA GLY A 364 4.85 2.65 15.81
C GLY A 364 5.75 1.43 15.68
N MET A 365 5.14 0.24 15.80
CA MET A 365 5.83 -1.06 15.78
C MET A 365 6.53 -1.36 14.44
N ALA A 366 5.79 -1.28 13.33
CA ALA A 366 6.29 -1.70 12.03
C ALA A 366 6.94 -0.54 11.28
N LYS A 367 8.28 -0.52 11.21
CA LYS A 367 9.09 0.52 10.57
C LYS A 367 9.18 0.39 9.04
N VAL A 368 9.94 1.29 8.40
CA VAL A 368 10.30 1.20 6.97
C VAL A 368 11.81 1.24 6.77
N ALA A 369 12.30 0.45 5.81
CA ALA A 369 13.72 0.33 5.50
C ALA A 369 14.33 1.66 5.04
N ASP A 370 13.55 2.53 4.37
CA ASP A 370 13.97 3.87 3.94
C ASP A 370 14.61 4.66 5.10
N ILE A 371 14.11 4.47 6.32
CA ILE A 371 14.56 5.14 7.54
C ILE A 371 15.46 4.22 8.37
N THR A 372 15.06 2.97 8.61
CA THR A 372 15.80 2.10 9.54
C THR A 372 17.15 1.65 9.01
N SER A 373 17.39 1.70 7.69
CA SER A 373 18.71 1.41 7.14
C SER A 373 19.73 2.52 7.38
N ILE A 374 19.30 3.71 7.80
CA ILE A 374 20.18 4.80 8.21
C ILE A 374 20.91 4.36 9.47
N SER A 375 22.21 4.07 9.35
CA SER A 375 23.01 3.49 10.41
C SER A 375 23.45 4.50 11.48
N ASP A 376 23.55 5.78 11.10
CA ASP A 376 23.86 6.87 12.04
C ASP A 376 22.59 7.31 12.78
N ASP A 377 22.58 7.12 14.10
CA ASP A 377 21.42 7.40 14.94
C ASP A 377 21.01 8.87 14.94
N ALA A 378 21.96 9.81 14.88
CA ALA A 378 21.66 11.25 14.89
C ALA A 378 21.06 11.69 13.55
N ILE A 379 21.61 11.21 12.43
CA ILE A 379 21.04 11.47 11.11
C ILE A 379 19.66 10.84 10.98
N ARG A 380 19.50 9.58 11.43
CA ARG A 380 18.20 8.90 11.43
C ARG A 380 17.16 9.69 12.21
N ALA A 381 17.50 10.10 13.44
CA ALA A 381 16.60 10.90 14.27
C ALA A 381 16.20 12.22 13.61
N ALA A 382 17.13 12.93 12.96
CA ALA A 382 16.82 14.16 12.22
C ALA A 382 15.80 13.91 11.10
N VAL A 383 15.99 12.84 10.30
CA VAL A 383 15.03 12.47 9.25
C VAL A 383 13.68 12.06 9.86
N GLU A 384 13.67 11.28 10.93
CA GLU A 384 12.46 10.87 11.65
C GLU A 384 11.66 12.08 12.15
N VAL A 385 12.33 13.09 12.71
CA VAL A 385 11.72 14.35 13.17
C VAL A 385 11.07 15.10 12.00
N LYS A 386 11.77 15.26 10.87
CA LYS A 386 11.20 15.90 9.66
C LYS A 386 9.95 15.18 9.19
N CYS A 387 10.00 13.86 9.09
CA CYS A 387 8.87 13.02 8.68
C CYS A 387 7.65 13.24 9.58
N VAL A 388 7.84 13.25 10.91
CA VAL A 388 6.73 13.46 11.86
C VAL A 388 6.17 14.88 11.76
N GLN A 389 7.03 15.90 11.69
CA GLN A 389 6.60 17.30 11.58
C GLN A 389 5.83 17.57 10.29
N PHE A 390 6.31 17.06 9.16
CA PHE A 390 5.61 17.15 7.89
C PHE A 390 4.26 16.42 7.95
N ALA A 391 4.24 15.18 8.45
CA ALA A 391 3.04 14.37 8.54
C ALA A 391 1.97 14.98 9.45
N GLU A 392 2.38 15.63 10.55
CA GLU A 392 1.49 16.38 11.43
C GLU A 392 0.85 17.57 10.70
N ARG A 393 1.65 18.38 9.98
CA ARG A 393 1.14 19.51 9.18
C ARG A 393 0.18 19.02 8.11
N LEU A 394 0.51 17.91 7.45
CA LEU A 394 -0.32 17.30 6.42
C LEU A 394 -1.67 16.85 7.01
N LEU A 395 -1.64 16.08 8.10
CA LEU A 395 -2.84 15.50 8.72
C LEU A 395 -3.77 16.57 9.31
N ILE A 396 -3.23 17.55 10.04
CA ILE A 396 -4.03 18.63 10.63
C ILE A 396 -4.55 19.58 9.54
N GLY A 397 -3.71 19.95 8.58
CA GLY A 397 -4.02 20.92 7.53
C GLY A 397 -4.71 20.35 6.29
N ARG A 398 -4.99 19.04 6.22
CA ARG A 398 -5.42 18.32 5.00
C ARG A 398 -6.56 18.95 4.20
N GLN A 399 -7.48 19.65 4.87
CA GLN A 399 -8.63 20.31 4.22
C GLN A 399 -8.27 21.63 3.54
N ALA A 400 -7.15 22.25 3.93
CA ALA A 400 -6.70 23.53 3.40
C ALA A 400 -5.91 23.40 2.09
N PHE A 401 -5.38 22.22 1.78
CA PHE A 401 -4.62 21.98 0.55
C PHE A 401 -5.57 21.97 -0.65
N GLY A 402 -5.41 22.95 -1.55
CA GLY A 402 -6.19 23.04 -2.79
C GLY A 402 -5.71 22.08 -3.88
N SER A 403 -4.45 21.63 -3.79
CA SER A 403 -3.86 20.74 -4.78
C SER A 403 -2.68 19.93 -4.22
N ILE A 404 -2.18 18.96 -5.00
CA ILE A 404 -1.02 18.14 -4.60
C ILE A 404 0.29 18.96 -4.68
N GLU A 405 0.34 19.99 -5.52
CA GLU A 405 1.49 20.87 -5.66
C GLU A 405 1.77 21.62 -4.35
N GLU A 406 0.73 22.08 -3.64
CA GLU A 406 0.89 22.72 -2.32
C GLU A 406 1.50 21.77 -1.28
N VAL A 407 1.24 20.45 -1.39
CA VAL A 407 1.84 19.42 -0.53
C VAL A 407 3.33 19.23 -0.88
N VAL A 408 3.66 19.26 -2.17
CA VAL A 408 5.04 19.18 -2.65
C VAL A 408 5.85 20.42 -2.23
N GLU A 409 5.28 21.62 -2.33
CA GLU A 409 5.93 22.84 -1.83
C GLU A 409 6.15 22.80 -0.31
N LEU A 410 5.18 22.27 0.43
CA LEU A 410 5.34 22.02 1.86
C LEU A 410 6.50 21.03 2.14
N ALA A 411 6.65 19.98 1.33
CA ALA A 411 7.73 19.01 1.51
C ALA A 411 9.09 19.66 1.29
N ARG A 412 9.24 20.51 0.27
CA ARG A 412 10.44 21.31 0.03
C ARG A 412 10.75 22.26 1.19
N ASP A 413 9.75 23.01 1.67
CA ASP A 413 9.90 23.91 2.82
C ASP A 413 10.40 23.19 4.07
N VAL A 414 9.87 21.99 4.37
CA VAL A 414 10.33 21.19 5.51
C VAL A 414 11.75 20.65 5.29
N GLN A 415 12.09 20.23 4.07
CA GLN A 415 13.43 19.71 3.75
C GLN A 415 14.51 20.80 3.91
N ASP A 416 14.23 22.03 3.45
CA ASP A 416 15.21 23.12 3.37
C ASP A 416 15.41 23.90 4.68
N ARG A 417 14.44 23.86 5.62
CA ARG A 417 14.53 24.61 6.88
C ARG A 417 15.70 24.18 7.78
N GLU A 418 16.19 22.96 7.67
CA GLU A 418 17.36 22.51 8.45
C GLU A 418 18.71 22.75 7.76
N HIS A 419 18.77 22.90 6.42
CA HIS A 419 20.01 23.33 5.76
C HIS A 419 20.42 24.77 6.13
N ARG A 420 19.50 25.57 6.69
CA ARG A 420 19.77 26.94 7.16
C ARG A 420 20.12 27.03 8.65
N LEU A 421 20.11 25.91 9.38
CA LEU A 421 20.40 25.83 10.82
C LEU A 421 21.65 24.97 11.14
N GLN A 422 22.31 24.44 10.11
CA GLN A 422 23.67 23.93 10.14
C GLN A 422 24.60 24.96 9.49
#